data_AF-A0A1Q6R398-F1
#
_entry.id   AF-A0A1Q6R398-F1
#
_cell.length_a   1.000
_cell.length_b   1.000
_cell.length_c   1.000
_cell.angle_alpha   90.00
_cell.angle_beta   90.00
_cell.angle_gamma   90.00
#
_symmetry.space_group_name_H-M   'P 1'
#
loop_
_entity.id
_entity.type
_entity.pdbx_description
1 polymer ?
#
loop_
_entity_poly.entity_id
_entity_poly.type
_entity_poly.pdbx_seq_one_letter_code
_entity_poly.pdbx_strand_id
1 'polypeptide(L)' 'MRDIIEEYAEKRARMAVAEAERENNKKIVVKLSAKGMSVEEIASILEITEEQVRELADKRSA' A
#
# COMPACT_ATOMS: atom_id res chain seq x y z
N MET A 1 -15.39 -0.77 -34.17
CA MET A 1 -14.03 -1.25 -33.87
C MET A 1 -13.74 -0.74 -32.47
N ARG A 2 -13.65 -1.60 -31.45
CA ARG A 2 -13.48 -1.14 -30.05
C ARG A 2 -12.01 -0.83 -29.81
N ASP A 3 -11.77 0.39 -29.37
CA ASP A 3 -10.46 1.00 -29.24
C ASP A 3 -9.59 0.29 -28.19
N ILE A 4 -8.52 -0.33 -28.66
CA ILE A 4 -7.48 -1.01 -27.87
C ILE A 4 -6.71 0.00 -26.97
N ILE A 5 -6.97 1.30 -27.15
CA ILE A 5 -6.33 2.42 -26.45
C ILE A 5 -6.97 2.68 -25.07
N GLU A 6 -8.28 2.48 -24.94
CA GLU A 6 -9.02 2.79 -23.71
C GLU A 6 -8.69 1.80 -22.58
N GLU A 7 -8.53 0.52 -22.93
CA GLU A 7 -8.17 -0.55 -22.00
C GLU A 7 -6.75 -0.39 -21.41
N TYR A 8 -5.83 0.23 -22.15
CA TYR A 8 -4.44 0.44 -21.72
C TYR A 8 -4.32 1.63 -20.75
N ALA A 9 -5.14 2.66 -20.91
CA ALA A 9 -5.19 3.81 -20.00
C ALA A 9 -5.80 3.43 -18.64
N GLU A 10 -6.88 2.64 -18.63
CA GLU A 10 -7.45 2.11 -17.38
C GLU A 10 -6.47 1.22 -16.61
N LYS A 11 -5.71 0.37 -17.32
CA LYS A 11 -4.73 -0.52 -16.69
C LYS A 11 -3.60 0.26 -16.01
N ARG A 12 -3.18 1.38 -16.61
CA ARG A 12 -2.19 2.29 -16.00
C ARG A 12 -2.76 3.09 -14.83
N ALA A 13 -4.01 3.53 -14.90
CA ALA A 13 -4.66 4.21 -13.78
C ALA A 13 -4.78 3.27 -12.57
N ARG A 14 -5.16 2.00 -12.78
CA ARG A 14 -5.23 1.00 -11.70
C ARG A 14 -3.86 0.67 -11.10
N MET A 15 -2.82 0.56 -11.94
CA MET A 15 -1.45 0.36 -11.47
C MET A 15 -0.93 1.56 -10.65
N ALA A 16 -1.19 2.78 -11.12
CA ALA A 16 -0.78 4.00 -10.41
C ALA A 16 -1.53 4.18 -9.08
N VAL A 17 -2.83 3.84 -9.03
CA VAL A 17 -3.61 3.86 -7.79
C VAL A 17 -3.07 2.83 -6.80
N ALA A 18 -2.77 1.61 -7.24
CA ALA A 18 -2.20 0.57 -6.38
C ALA A 18 -0.80 0.93 -5.85
N GLU A 19 0.07 1.56 -6.66
CA GLU A 19 1.36 2.06 -6.21
C GLU A 19 1.22 3.22 -5.22
N ALA A 20 0.32 4.17 -5.49
CA ALA A 20 0.03 5.29 -4.60
C ALA A 20 -0.57 4.82 -3.27
N GLU A 21 -1.48 3.84 -3.29
CA GLU A 21 -2.04 3.19 -2.10
C GLU A 21 -0.95 2.49 -1.30
N ARG A 22 -0.05 1.75 -1.95
CA ARG A 22 1.07 1.07 -1.27
C ARG A 22 2.02 2.07 -0.61
N GLU A 23 2.34 3.17 -1.28
CA GLU A 23 3.21 4.21 -0.72
C GLU A 23 2.52 4.99 0.41
N ASN A 24 1.21 5.23 0.30
CA ASN A 24 0.41 5.82 1.37
C ASN A 24 0.34 4.89 2.59
N ASN A 25 0.08 3.60 2.38
CA ASN A 25 0.06 2.59 3.42
C ASN A 25 1.42 2.51 4.13
N LYS A 26 2.53 2.57 3.40
CA LYS A 26 3.87 2.67 4.01
C LYS A 26 4.01 3.87 4.95
N LYS A 27 3.58 5.06 4.51
CA LYS A 27 3.62 6.28 5.33
C LYS A 27 2.72 6.16 6.56
N ILE A 28 1.56 5.53 6.43
CA ILE A 28 0.61 5.32 7.52
C ILE A 28 1.19 4.31 8.52
N VAL A 29 1.65 3.14 8.07
CA VAL A 29 2.29 2.11 8.90
C VAL A 29 3.42 2.73 9.73
N VAL A 30 4.37 3.46 9.11
CA VAL A 30 5.48 4.10 9.82
C VAL A 30 4.98 5.10 10.87
N LYS A 31 3.95 5.90 10.57
CA LYS A 31 3.36 6.85 11.54
C LYS A 31 2.65 6.15 12.69
N LEU A 32 1.90 5.09 12.43
CA LEU A 32 1.18 4.34 13.46
C LEU A 32 2.15 3.54 14.34
N SER A 33 3.16 2.91 13.75
CA SER A 33 4.24 2.26 14.49
C SER A 33 5.01 3.25 15.36
N ALA A 34 5.31 4.46 14.85
CA ALA A 34 5.96 5.52 15.63
C ALA A 34 5.09 6.05 16.80
N LYS A 35 3.77 5.86 16.74
CA LYS A 35 2.84 6.15 17.84
C LYS A 35 2.73 5.01 18.87
N GLY A 36 3.42 3.89 18.65
CA GLY A 36 3.41 2.73 19.53
C GLY A 36 2.24 1.77 19.32
N MET A 37 1.52 1.85 18.19
CA MET A 37 0.49 0.87 17.85
C MET A 37 1.10 -0.49 17.49
N SER A 38 0.38 -1.56 17.80
CA SER A 38 0.80 -2.92 17.47
C SER A 38 0.66 -3.21 15.97
N VAL A 39 1.40 -4.22 15.49
CA VAL A 39 1.32 -4.69 14.10
C VAL A 39 -0.10 -5.18 13.78
N GLU A 40 -0.76 -5.84 14.73
CA GLU A 40 -2.12 -6.37 14.60
C GLU A 40 -3.15 -5.24 14.46
N GLU A 41 -3.02 -4.18 15.27
CA GLU A 41 -3.89 -2.99 15.18
C GLU A 41 -3.74 -2.30 13.84
N ILE A 42 -2.51 -2.13 13.37
CA ILE A 42 -2.22 -1.51 12.07
C ILE A 42 -2.75 -2.37 10.92
N ALA A 43 -2.59 -3.70 11.01
CA ALA A 43 -3.13 -4.65 10.05
C ALA A 43 -4.65 -4.54 9.94
N SER A 44 -5.34 -4.44 11.08
CA SER A 44 -6.79 -4.26 11.12
C SER A 44 -7.24 -2.90 10.59
N ILE A 45 -6.50 -1.81 10.82
CA ILE A 45 -6.85 -0.46 10.33
C ILE A 45 -6.70 -0.36 8.81
N LEU A 46 -5.65 -0.98 8.27
CA LEU A 46 -5.32 -0.92 6.86
C LEU A 46 -5.91 -2.08 6.05
N GLU A 47 -6.64 -2.99 6.70
CA GLU A 47 -7.20 -4.21 6.10
C GLU A 47 -6.15 -5.02 5.31
N ILE A 48 -4.92 -5.07 5.82
CA ILE A 48 -3.80 -5.82 5.26
C ILE A 48 -3.32 -6.88 6.25
N THR A 49 -2.47 -7.80 5.78
CA THR A 49 -1.91 -8.82 6.68
C THR A 49 -0.82 -8.22 7.58
N GLU A 50 -0.64 -8.80 8.77
CA GLU A 50 0.46 -8.42 9.67
C GLU A 50 1.83 -8.53 9.00
N GLU A 51 2.00 -9.49 8.09
CA GLU A 51 3.23 -9.66 7.31
C GLU A 51 3.44 -8.49 6.35
N GLN A 52 2.39 -8.01 5.68
CA GLN A 52 2.44 -6.79 4.87
C GLN A 52 2.75 -5.56 5.73
N VAL A 53 2.20 -5.45 6.94
CA VAL A 53 2.56 -4.38 7.87
C VAL A 53 4.05 -4.44 8.22
N ARG A 54 4.60 -5.63 8.49
CA ARG A 54 6.04 -5.80 8.75
C ARG A 54 6.87 -5.42 7.54
N GLU A 55 6.51 -5.86 6.33
CA GLU A 55 7.20 -5.46 5.10
C GLU A 55 7.17 -3.94 4.85
N LEU A 56 6.05 -3.28 5.19
CA LEU A 56 5.89 -1.83 5.02
C LEU A 56 6.60 -1.03 6.14
N ALA A 57 6.62 -1.58 7.36
CA ALA A 57 7.31 -1.00 8.51
C ALA A 57 8.83 -1.17 8.42
N ASP A 58 9.29 -2.30 7.85
CA ASP A 58 10.69 -2.52 7.56
C ASP A 58 11.14 -1.48 6.54
N LYS A 59 11.87 -0.49 7.05
CA LYS A 59 12.73 0.32 6.21
C LYS A 59 13.68 -0.66 5.58
N ARG A 60 13.47 -1.03 4.32
CA ARG A 60 14.52 -1.56 3.43
C ARG A 60 15.77 -0.75 3.73
N SER A 61 16.62 -1.34 4.57
CA SER A 61 17.97 -0.90 4.89
C SER A 61 18.83 -1.82 4.05
N ALA A 62 18.73 -1.62 2.74
CA ALA A 62 19.55 -2.20 1.69
C ALA A 62 19.39 -1.33 0.44
#